data_AF-A0A355ZZ43-F1
#
_entry.id   AF-A0A355ZZ43-F1
#
_cell.length_a   1.000
_cell.length_b   1.000
_cell.length_c   1.000
_cell.angle_alpha   90.00
_cell.angle_beta   90.00
_cell.angle_gamma   90.00
#
_symmetry.space_group_name_H-M   'P 1'
#
loop_
_entity.id
_entity.type
_entity.pdbx_description
1 polymer ?
#
loop_
_entity_poly.entity_id
_entity_poly.type
_entity_poly.pdbx_seq_one_letter_code
_entity_poly.pdbx_strand_id
1 'polypeptide(L)' 'MEFVYPDFKGKNPGHYSAAVKVGGLMYVSGQLSINPDTRQVCQGDIREHT' A
#
# COMPACT_ATOMS: atom_id res chain seq x y z
N MET A 1 -2.93 -6.42 -18.22
CA MET A 1 -2.27 -6.26 -16.91
C MET A 1 -2.17 -4.78 -16.66
N GLU A 2 -2.66 -4.30 -15.53
CA GLU A 2 -2.68 -2.87 -15.18
C GLU A 2 -2.10 -2.69 -13.78
N PHE A 3 -1.10 -1.82 -13.64
CA PHE A 3 -0.52 -1.45 -12.35
C PHE A 3 -1.35 -0.35 -11.69
N VAL A 4 -1.63 -0.52 -10.40
CA VAL A 4 -2.39 0.45 -9.60
C VAL A 4 -1.43 1.32 -8.80
N TYR A 5 -1.51 2.64 -9.05
CA TYR A 5 -0.77 3.67 -8.33
C TYR A 5 -1.78 4.65 -7.71
N PRO A 6 -2.13 4.47 -6.42
CA PRO A 6 -2.98 5.41 -5.71
C PRO A 6 -2.32 6.78 -5.58
N ASP A 7 -3.13 7.83 -5.49
CA ASP A 7 -2.67 9.21 -5.36
C ASP A 7 -2.26 9.53 -3.92
N PHE A 8 -1.19 8.87 -3.46
CA PHE A 8 -0.59 9.12 -2.15
C PHE A 8 0.48 10.21 -2.23
N LYS A 9 0.56 11.06 -1.21
CA LYS A 9 1.60 12.09 -1.12
C LYS A 9 2.98 11.50 -0.87
N GLY A 10 3.04 10.36 -0.18
CA GLY A 10 4.28 9.69 0.18
C GLY A 10 4.82 8.88 -0.99
N LYS A 11 6.12 9.02 -1.27
CA LYS A 11 6.80 8.22 -2.30
C LYS A 11 7.13 6.82 -1.78
N ASN A 12 6.74 5.80 -2.54
CA ASN A 12 7.20 4.43 -2.33
C ASN A 12 8.42 4.15 -3.24
N PRO A 13 9.63 3.94 -2.69
CA PRO A 13 10.83 3.74 -3.50
C PRO A 13 11.01 2.30 -4.01
N GLY A 14 10.15 1.36 -3.62
CA GLY A 14 10.31 -0.04 -3.97
C GLY A 14 9.98 -0.37 -5.43
N HIS A 15 10.50 -1.51 -5.90
CA HIS A 15 10.23 -2.04 -7.24
C HIS A 15 8.92 -2.87 -7.27
N TYR A 16 7.82 -2.28 -6.83
CA TYR A 16 6.49 -2.90 -6.81
C TYR A 16 5.38 -1.86 -6.96
N SER A 17 4.15 -2.32 -7.20
CA SER A 17 2.94 -1.49 -7.27
C SER A 17 2.00 -1.78 -6.10
N ALA A 18 1.07 -0.88 -5.79
CA ALA A 18 0.12 -1.12 -4.69
C ALA A 18 -0.77 -2.33 -4.98
N ALA A 19 -1.18 -2.50 -6.24
CA ALA A 19 -1.86 -3.67 -6.73
C ALA A 19 -1.64 -3.85 -8.25
N VAL A 20 -1.98 -5.03 -8.76
CA VAL A 20 -2.05 -5.33 -10.20
C VAL A 20 -3.43 -5.90 -10.53
N LYS A 21 -4.08 -5.37 -11.57
CA LYS A 21 -5.32 -5.92 -12.13
C LYS A 21 -5.04 -6.79 -13.35
N VAL A 22 -5.50 -8.05 -13.34
CA VAL A 22 -5.39 -9.00 -14.46
C VAL A 22 -6.61 -9.92 -14.46
N GLY A 23 -7.29 -10.05 -15.60
CA GLY A 23 -8.35 -11.06 -15.78
C GLY A 23 -9.55 -10.91 -14.83
N GLY A 24 -9.92 -9.69 -14.47
CA GLY A 24 -11.00 -9.41 -13.51
C GLY A 24 -10.60 -9.60 -12.04
N LEU A 25 -9.36 -10.03 -11.76
CA LEU A 25 -8.81 -10.15 -10.41
C LEU A 25 -7.90 -8.96 -10.09
N MET A 26 -7.86 -8.61 -8.81
CA MET A 26 -6.94 -7.62 -8.26
C MET A 26 -6.01 -8.30 -7.24
N TYR A 27 -4.72 -8.23 -7.51
CA TYR A 27 -3.66 -8.76 -6.65
C TYR A 27 -3.07 -7.60 -5.87
N VAL A 28 -3.38 -7.52 -4.58
CA VAL A 28 -2.94 -6.44 -3.70
C VAL A 28 -1.63 -6.81 -3.01
N SER A 29 -0.67 -5.90 -2.97
CA SER A 29 0.56 -6.09 -2.22
C SER A 29 0.28 -6.20 -0.72
N GLY A 30 1.18 -6.84 0.03
CA GLY A 30 1.08 -6.87 1.49
C GLY A 30 1.11 -5.45 2.06
N GLN A 31 0.06 -5.07 2.80
CA GLN A 31 -0.04 -3.75 3.39
C GLN A 31 0.60 -3.73 4.77
N LEU A 32 1.32 -2.65 5.05
CA LEU A 32 1.79 -2.31 6.39
C LEU A 32 0.85 -1.26 6.97
N SER A 33 0.80 -1.18 8.30
CA SER A 33 0.13 -0.13 9.07
C SER A 33 0.90 1.20 8.98
N ILE A 34 1.16 1.68 7.77
CA ILE A 34 1.89 2.91 7.47
C ILE A 34 0.90 3.90 6.87
N ASN A 35 0.90 5.13 7.38
CA ASN A 35 0.19 6.22 6.73
C ASN A 35 0.83 6.49 5.36
N PRO A 36 0.08 6.32 4.25
CA PRO A 36 0.67 6.38 2.91
C PRO A 36 1.11 7.79 2.50
N ASP A 37 0.57 8.83 3.14
CA ASP A 37 0.95 10.23 2.88
C ASP A 37 2.21 10.64 3.64
N THR A 38 2.30 10.27 4.92
CA THR A 38 3.42 10.68 5.79
C THR A 38 4.55 9.66 5.85
N ARG A 39 4.31 8.42 5.38
CA ARG A 39 5.21 7.27 5.47
C ARG A 39 5.59 6.88 6.91
N GLN A 40 4.84 7.36 7.90
CA GLN A 40 5.02 7.00 9.30
C GLN A 40 4.24 5.73 9.63
N VAL A 41 4.85 4.87 10.45
CA VAL A 41 4.17 3.70 11.02
C VAL A 41 3.15 4.18 12.06
N CYS A 42 2.00 3.52 12.10
CA CYS A 42 1.02 3.67 13.17
C CYS A 42 1.68 3.53 14.56
N GLN A 43 1.11 4.21 15.56
CA GLN A 43 1.56 4.13 16.94
C GLN A 43 0.52 3.39 17.76
N GLY A 44 0.96 2.55 18.71
CA GLY A 44 0.08 1.77 19.57
C GLY A 44 0.48 0.31 19.63
N ASP A 45 -0.46 -0.53 20.04
CA ASP A 45 -0.33 -1.98 20.05
C ASP A 45 -0.89 -2.61 18.77
N ILE A 46 -0.99 -3.94 18.73
CA ILE A 46 -1.43 -4.67 17.55
C ILE A 46 -2.82 -4.24 17.04
N ARG A 47 -3.69 -3.73 17.92
CA ARG A 47 -5.02 -3.24 17.55
C ARG A 47 -4.93 -1.97 16.73
N GLU A 48 -4.03 -1.05 17.05
CA GLU A 48 -3.84 0.16 16.24
C GLU A 48 -3.17 -0.15 14.89
N HIS A 49 -2.50 -1.30 14.78
CA HIS A 49 -1.84 -1.75 13.55
C HIS A 49 -2.73 -2.55 12.59
N THR A 50 -3.97 -2.91 12.96
CA THR A 50 -4.87 -3.80 12.18
C THR A 50 -6.20 -3.14 11.87
#